data_AF-A0A6J4PR82-F1
#
_entry.id   AF-A0A6J4PR82-F1
#
_cell.length_a   1.000
_cell.length_b   1.000
_cell.length_c   1.000
_cell.angle_alpha   90.00
_cell.angle_beta   90.00
_cell.angle_gamma   90.00
#
_symmetry.space_group_name_H-M   'P 1'
#
loop_
_entity.id
_entity.type
_entity.pdbx_description
1 polymer ?
#
loop_
_entity_poly.entity_id
_entity_poly.type
_entity_poly.pdbx_seq_one_letter_code
_entity_poly.pdbx_strand_id
1 'polypeptide(L)'
;MNRSLARQLFQREVQQPDEQIHLERAALYVAQEEYPELDIEAYLNALETMAADVEERLPVEFYPLKIIQTINRYLYDDLGFVGNTTDYYD
;
A
#
# COMPACT_ATOMS: atom_id res chain seq x y z
N MET A 1 -9.53 28.13 -6.45
CA MET A 1 -8.95 27.35 -5.33
C MET A 1 -7.70 26.67 -5.85
N ASN A 2 -6.53 26.97 -5.29
CA ASN A 2 -5.29 26.30 -5.68
C ASN A 2 -5.29 24.90 -5.03
N ARG A 3 -5.22 23.83 -5.83
CA ARG A 3 -5.21 22.44 -5.30
C ARG A 3 -3.84 22.16 -4.68
N SER A 4 -3.77 21.40 -3.59
CA SER A 4 -2.50 20.96 -3.00
C SER A 4 -1.67 20.17 -4.02
N LEU A 5 -0.34 20.17 -3.87
CA LEU A 5 0.54 19.38 -4.73
C LEU A 5 0.15 17.89 -4.68
N ALA A 6 -0.13 17.36 -3.49
CA ALA A 6 -0.63 16.00 -3.28
C ALA A 6 -1.88 15.70 -4.12
N ARG A 7 -2.90 16.59 -4.10
CA ARG A 7 -4.11 16.44 -4.92
C ARG A 7 -3.80 16.43 -6.42
N GLN A 8 -2.85 17.24 -6.87
CA GLN A 8 -2.45 17.28 -8.29
C GLN A 8 -1.71 15.99 -8.69
N LEU A 9 -0.85 15.46 -7.83
CA LEU A 9 -0.14 14.20 -8.05
C LEU A 9 -1.11 13.02 -8.08
N PHE A 10 -2.05 12.93 -7.14
CA PHE A 10 -3.13 11.95 -7.16
C PHE A 10 -3.91 11.99 -8.47
N GLN A 11 -4.35 13.17 -8.89
CA GLN A 11 -5.12 13.33 -10.13
C GLN A 11 -4.36 12.89 -11.36
N ARG A 12 -3.05 13.14 -11.41
CA ARG A 12 -2.19 12.67 -12.51
C ARG A 12 -2.10 11.15 -12.50
N GLU A 13 -1.90 10.55 -11.34
CA GLU A 13 -1.74 9.10 -11.18
C GLU A 13 -3.00 8.34 -11.62
N VAL A 14 -4.18 8.75 -11.15
CA VAL A 14 -5.45 8.06 -11.46
C VAL A 14 -6.02 8.36 -12.85
N GLN A 15 -5.41 9.29 -13.59
CA GLN A 15 -5.77 9.57 -15.00
C GLN A 15 -4.96 8.72 -15.98
N GLN A 16 -4.02 7.91 -15.49
CA GLN A 16 -3.34 6.93 -16.32
C GLN A 16 -4.30 5.81 -16.74
N PRO A 17 -4.01 5.06 -17.83
CA PRO A 17 -4.74 3.83 -18.14
C PRO A 17 -4.70 2.86 -16.96
N ASP A 18 -5.76 2.07 -16.75
CA ASP A 18 -5.92 1.16 -15.59
C ASP A 18 -4.66 0.34 -15.26
N GLU A 19 -4.00 -0.24 -16.28
CA GLU A 19 -2.79 -1.07 -16.11
C GLU A 19 -1.54 -0.29 -15.67
N GLN A 20 -1.58 1.05 -15.75
CA GLN A 20 -0.47 1.95 -15.42
C GLN A 20 -0.72 2.73 -14.13
N ILE A 21 -1.88 2.55 -13.48
CA ILE A 21 -2.18 3.22 -12.22
C ILE A 21 -1.39 2.52 -11.10
N HIS A 22 -0.49 3.26 -10.45
CA HIS A 22 0.16 2.80 -9.23
C HIS A 22 -0.74 3.10 -8.02
N LEU A 23 -1.48 2.08 -7.57
CA LEU A 23 -2.47 2.21 -6.49
C LEU A 23 -1.83 2.65 -5.17
N GLU A 24 -0.66 2.12 -4.85
CA GLU A 24 0.13 2.48 -3.68
C GLU A 24 0.52 3.97 -3.67
N ARG A 25 0.94 4.51 -4.82
CA ARG A 25 1.28 5.93 -4.95
C ARG A 25 0.04 6.80 -4.83
N ALA A 26 -1.04 6.41 -5.50
CA ALA A 26 -2.31 7.13 -5.44
C ALA A 26 -2.83 7.20 -4.00
N ALA A 27 -2.80 6.10 -3.25
CA ALA A 27 -3.19 6.07 -1.84
C ALA A 27 -2.32 6.99 -0.97
N LEU A 28 -1.00 6.97 -1.16
CA LEU A 28 -0.08 7.83 -0.41
C LEU A 28 -0.24 9.32 -0.73
N TYR A 29 -0.57 9.68 -1.98
CA TYR A 29 -0.90 11.07 -2.31
C TYR A 29 -2.20 11.53 -1.63
N VAL A 30 -3.18 10.64 -1.44
CA VAL A 30 -4.37 10.97 -0.64
C VAL A 30 -3.98 11.21 0.82
N ALA A 31 -3.19 10.30 1.42
CA ALA A 31 -2.71 10.44 2.79
C ALA A 31 -1.88 11.74 3.00
N GLN A 32 -1.08 12.14 2.01
CA GLN A 32 -0.26 13.36 2.08
C GLN A 32 -1.09 14.67 2.15
N GLU A 33 -2.40 14.62 1.84
CA GLU A 33 -3.26 15.79 2.07
C GLU A 33 -3.51 16.07 3.56
N GLU A 34 -3.55 15.01 4.37
CA GLU A 34 -3.70 15.09 5.82
C GLU A 34 -2.34 15.11 6.54
N TYR A 35 -1.37 14.39 5.98
CA TYR A 35 -0.02 14.26 6.50
C TYR A 35 1.02 14.85 5.52
N PRO A 36 1.20 16.19 5.44
CA PRO A 36 2.10 16.81 4.45
C PRO A 36 3.57 16.37 4.55
N GLU A 37 4.00 15.93 5.73
CA GLU A 37 5.38 15.47 5.99
C GLU A 37 5.59 13.98 5.70
N LEU A 38 4.57 13.26 5.20
CA LEU A 38 4.65 11.85 4.84
C LEU A 38 5.75 11.61 3.81
N ASP A 39 6.72 10.76 4.15
CA ASP A 39 7.76 10.31 3.24
C ASP A 39 7.24 9.18 2.35
N ILE A 40 6.71 9.55 1.19
CA ILE A 40 6.11 8.62 0.23
C ILE A 40 7.08 7.49 -0.14
N GLU A 41 8.35 7.81 -0.38
CA GLU A 41 9.33 6.82 -0.83
C GLU A 41 9.62 5.79 0.28
N ALA A 42 9.63 6.21 1.54
CA ALA A 42 9.78 5.27 2.66
C ALA A 42 8.63 4.24 2.70
N TYR A 43 7.38 4.66 2.49
CA TYR A 43 6.23 3.75 2.48
C TYR A 43 6.18 2.86 1.24
N LEU A 44 6.57 3.38 0.07
CA LEU A 44 6.71 2.56 -1.14
C LEU A 44 7.78 1.48 -0.96
N ASN A 45 8.93 1.82 -0.39
CA ASN A 45 9.99 0.84 -0.10
C ASN A 45 9.55 -0.20 0.93
N ALA A 46 8.75 0.20 1.92
CA ALA A 46 8.18 -0.74 2.89
C ALA A 46 7.23 -1.75 2.22
N LEU A 47 6.36 -1.28 1.32
CA LEU A 47 5.47 -2.13 0.51
C LEU A 47 6.24 -3.08 -0.40
N GLU A 48 7.28 -2.59 -1.07
CA GLU A 48 8.13 -3.43 -1.93
C GLU A 48 8.85 -4.52 -1.12
N THR A 49 9.37 -4.17 0.06
CA THR A 49 10.01 -5.15 0.96
C THR A 49 9.00 -6.22 1.40
N MET A 50 7.79 -5.80 1.77
CA MET A 50 6.71 -6.73 2.12
C MET A 50 6.32 -7.64 0.95
N ALA A 51 6.27 -7.10 -0.27
CA ALA A 51 5.95 -7.88 -1.46
C ALA A 51 7.03 -8.93 -1.75
N ALA A 52 8.30 -8.56 -1.69
CA ALA A 52 9.43 -9.47 -1.89
C ALA A 52 9.43 -10.61 -0.84
N ASP A 53 9.24 -10.27 0.43
CA ASP A 53 9.16 -11.27 1.52
C ASP A 53 8.01 -12.26 1.31
N VAL A 54 6.86 -11.79 0.81
CA VAL A 54 5.72 -12.65 0.49
C VAL A 54 6.03 -13.53 -0.71
N GLU A 55 6.60 -12.98 -1.77
CA GLU A 55 6.94 -13.69 -3.01
C GLU A 55 7.83 -14.90 -2.74
N GLU A 56 8.86 -14.75 -1.90
CA GLU A 56 9.75 -15.85 -1.48
C GLU A 56 9.02 -17.01 -0.78
N ARG A 57 7.83 -16.76 -0.23
CA ARG A 57 7.04 -17.71 0.57
C ARG A 57 5.84 -18.26 -0.20
N LEU A 58 5.56 -17.75 -1.40
CA LEU A 58 4.44 -18.20 -2.20
C LEU A 58 4.67 -19.65 -2.67
N PRO A 59 3.60 -20.46 -2.74
CA PRO A 59 3.72 -21.80 -3.30
C PRO A 59 4.06 -21.74 -4.79
N VAL A 60 4.88 -22.68 -5.27
CA VAL A 60 5.22 -22.82 -6.70
C VAL A 60 3.98 -22.98 -7.58
N GLU A 61 2.96 -23.67 -7.07
CA GLU A 61 1.66 -23.78 -7.74
C GLU A 61 0.70 -22.71 -7.23
N PHE A 62 0.19 -21.90 -8.17
CA PHE A 62 -0.81 -20.86 -7.88
C PHE A 62 -2.14 -21.49 -7.46
N TYR A 63 -2.38 -21.50 -6.15
CA TYR A 63 -3.66 -21.84 -5.56
C TYR A 63 -4.17 -20.64 -4.74
N PRO A 64 -5.25 -19.94 -5.17
CA PRO A 64 -5.67 -18.66 -4.59
C PRO A 64 -5.79 -18.66 -3.06
N LEU A 65 -6.33 -19.73 -2.48
CA LEU A 65 -6.47 -19.83 -1.02
C LEU A 65 -5.11 -19.91 -0.30
N LYS A 66 -4.12 -20.61 -0.87
CA LYS A 66 -2.77 -20.68 -0.30
C LYS A 66 -2.07 -19.33 -0.38
N ILE A 67 -2.28 -18.58 -1.45
CA ILE A 67 -1.75 -17.22 -1.62
C ILE A 67 -2.28 -16.31 -0.51
N ILE A 68 -3.61 -16.28 -0.32
CA ILE A 68 -4.25 -15.49 0.74
C ILE A 68 -3.75 -15.92 2.13
N GLN A 69 -3.59 -17.23 2.37
CA GLN A 69 -3.06 -17.74 3.64
C GLN A 69 -1.62 -17.29 3.87
N THR A 70 -0.76 -17.30 2.86
CA THR A 70 0.63 -16.82 2.97
C THR A 70 0.67 -15.33 3.29
N ILE A 71 -0.13 -14.51 2.59
CA ILE A 71 -0.22 -13.07 2.84
C ILE A 71 -0.73 -12.78 4.26
N ASN A 72 -1.81 -13.44 4.68
CA ASN A 72 -2.39 -13.25 6.02
C ASN A 72 -1.40 -13.63 7.12
N ARG A 73 -0.68 -14.74 6.99
CA ARG A 73 0.34 -15.14 7.97
C ARG A 73 1.47 -14.12 8.04
N TYR A 74 1.95 -13.64 6.90
CA TYR A 74 3.00 -12.63 6.86
C TYR A 74 2.55 -11.33 7.55
N LEU A 75 1.37 -10.80 7.21
CA LEU A 75 0.88 -9.55 7.78
C LEU A 75 0.53 -9.67 9.26
N TYR A 76 -0.21 -10.71 9.66
CA TYR A 76 -0.79 -10.78 11.01
C TYR A 76 0.07 -11.55 12.01
N ASP A 77 0.73 -12.61 11.60
CA ASP A 77 1.53 -13.44 12.52
C ASP A 77 2.98 -12.95 12.58
N ASP A 78 3.60 -12.65 11.43
CA ASP A 78 5.01 -12.27 11.38
C ASP A 78 5.24 -10.78 11.66
N LEU A 79 4.50 -9.89 10.98
CA LEU A 79 4.58 -8.45 11.20
C LEU A 79 3.71 -7.97 12.38
N GLY A 80 2.81 -8.84 12.89
CA GLY A 80 1.96 -8.52 14.03
C GLY A 80 0.92 -7.43 13.75
N PHE A 81 0.56 -7.20 12.47
CA PHE A 81 -0.46 -6.21 12.14
C PHE A 81 -1.79 -6.59 12.77
N VAL A 82 -2.45 -5.59 13.31
CA VAL A 82 -3.77 -5.70 13.91
C VAL A 82 -4.56 -4.46 13.52
N GLY A 83 -5.89 -4.57 13.48
CA GLY A 83 -6.73 -3.40 13.26
C GLY A 83 -6.46 -2.36 14.35
N ASN A 84 -6.33 -1.09 13.94
CA ASN A 84 -6.22 0.00 14.90
C ASN A 84 -7.56 0.18 15.61
N THR A 85 -7.75 -0.46 16.76
CA THR A 85 -8.99 -0.36 17.56
C THR A 85 -8.96 0.82 18.53
N THR A 86 -7.79 1.44 18.71
CA THR A 86 -7.62 2.59 19.59
C THR A 86 -7.98 3.87 18.85
N ASP A 87 -7.59 3.95 17.58
CA ASP A 87 -7.76 5.14 16.77
C ASP A 87 -8.13 4.79 15.32
N TYR A 88 -9.26 4.11 15.14
CA TYR A 88 -9.63 3.51 13.86
C TYR A 88 -9.81 4.53 12.72
N TYR A 89 -10.06 5.79 13.04
CA TYR A 89 -10.36 6.84 12.07
C TYR A 89 -9.19 7.78 11.79
N ASP A 90 -8.04 7.55 12.43
CA ASP A 90 -6.81 8.34 12.30
C ASP A 90 -5.65 7.46 11.76
#